data_AF-A0A851IJQ3-F1
#
_entry.id   AF-A0A851IJQ3-F1
#
_cell.length_a   1.000
_cell.length_b   1.000
_cell.length_c   1.000
_cell.angle_alpha   90.00
_cell.angle_beta   90.00
_cell.angle_gamma   90.00
#
_symmetry.space_group_name_H-M   'P 1'
#
loop_
_entity.id
_entity.type
_entity.pdbx_description
1 polymer ?
#
loop_
_entity_poly.entity_id
_entity_poly.type
_entity_poly.pdbx_seq_one_letter_code
_entity_poly.pdbx_strand_id
1 'polypeptide(L)'
;MFDTKPIIGSVNKNQNFIQKFRLENQIKQLPGMPNVAYSLPILSFVNQADDIQKEFSFFVKVSQDSCISKTLEGMRKILKKNETIPCFLGGKWSSGYNEYNIYAVENSYDGEEERSNTCTRYLNLGVLLPNFENVDIENSVVDIYTSDRKPFEIENEVPKVISFVTAGSVIKVNDCGIVPYTVGKSIDNSKYNPMYKKNAIIFGNSYLLKLEVDDEA
;
A
#
# COMPACT_ATOMS: atom_id res chain seq x y z
N MET A 1 -26.92 -5.53 -5.41
CA MET A 1 -26.57 -5.07 -6.77
C MET A 1 -26.37 -3.58 -6.65
N PHE A 2 -25.17 -3.15 -6.24
CA PHE A 2 -24.82 -1.74 -6.25
C PHE A 2 -24.24 -1.47 -7.62
N ASP A 3 -24.92 -0.62 -8.39
CA ASP A 3 -24.49 -0.16 -9.70
C ASP A 3 -23.38 0.89 -9.47
N THR A 4 -22.21 0.44 -9.06
CA THR A 4 -21.02 1.29 -8.92
C THR A 4 -20.40 1.48 -10.29
N LYS A 5 -21.07 2.25 -11.14
CA LYS A 5 -20.37 2.88 -12.26
C LYS A 5 -19.20 3.67 -11.65
N PRO A 6 -17.94 3.40 -12.04
CA PRO A 6 -16.84 4.22 -11.57
C PRO A 6 -17.13 5.65 -12.00
N ILE A 7 -17.28 6.54 -11.02
CA ILE A 7 -17.32 7.97 -11.30
C ILE A 7 -15.92 8.31 -11.80
N ILE A 8 -15.75 8.41 -13.11
CA ILE A 8 -14.54 8.96 -13.73
C ILE A 8 -14.59 10.48 -13.50
N GLY A 9 -14.37 10.87 -12.26
CA GLY A 9 -14.26 12.25 -11.82
C GLY A 9 -12.88 12.43 -11.20
N SER A 10 -12.21 13.53 -11.53
CA SER A 10 -10.95 13.89 -10.88
C SER A 10 -11.19 14.14 -9.39
N VAL A 11 -10.41 13.50 -8.53
CA VAL A 11 -10.40 13.76 -7.09
C VAL A 11 -9.28 14.74 -6.79
N ASN A 12 -9.60 15.86 -6.13
CA ASN A 12 -8.61 16.83 -5.70
C ASN A 12 -8.15 16.49 -4.28
N LYS A 13 -6.82 16.54 -4.07
CA LYS A 13 -6.19 16.35 -2.77
C LYS A 13 -5.91 17.70 -2.13
N ASN A 14 -6.54 17.94 -0.98
CA ASN A 14 -6.26 19.08 -0.12
C ASN A 14 -5.37 18.65 1.04
N GLN A 15 -4.47 19.54 1.45
CA GLN A 15 -3.56 19.31 2.57
C GLN A 15 -3.59 20.49 3.53
N ASN A 16 -4.02 20.22 4.76
CA ASN A 16 -4.01 21.16 5.87
C ASN A 16 -3.04 20.67 6.96
N PHE A 17 -2.77 21.49 7.97
CA PHE A 17 -1.87 21.13 9.06
C PHE A 17 -2.52 21.40 10.41
N ILE A 18 -2.37 20.48 11.35
CA ILE A 18 -2.68 20.70 12.77
C ILE A 18 -1.39 20.76 13.55
N GLN A 19 -1.22 21.80 14.36
CA GLN A 19 -0.12 21.90 15.31
C GLN A 19 -0.41 21.03 16.54
N LYS A 20 0.59 20.24 16.95
CA LYS A 20 0.57 19.41 18.15
C LYS A 20 1.81 19.68 18.98
N PHE A 21 1.74 19.32 20.26
CA PHE A 21 2.85 19.44 21.19
C PHE A 21 3.19 18.07 21.76
N ARG A 22 4.48 17.76 21.84
CA ARG A 22 5.01 16.60 22.55
C ARG A 22 5.57 17.07 23.87
N LEU A 23 4.99 16.56 24.95
CA LEU A 23 5.42 16.82 26.33
C LEU A 23 6.60 15.93 26.67
N GLU A 24 7.80 16.32 26.20
CA GLU A 24 9.03 15.52 26.36
C GLU A 24 9.35 15.22 27.82
N ASN A 25 9.06 16.16 28.73
CA ASN A 25 9.25 15.99 30.16
C ASN A 25 8.42 14.82 30.73
N GLN A 26 7.19 14.62 30.26
CA GLN A 26 6.31 13.54 30.69
C GLN A 26 6.72 12.20 30.08
N ILE A 27 7.08 12.20 28.78
CA ILE A 27 7.44 10.97 28.06
C ILE A 27 8.77 10.41 28.57
N LYS A 28 9.77 11.29 28.79
CA LYS A 28 11.10 10.88 29.26
C LYS A 28 11.22 10.86 30.78
N GLN A 29 10.19 11.31 31.50
CA GLN A 29 10.21 11.47 32.97
C GLN A 29 11.37 12.34 33.47
N LEU A 30 11.78 13.32 32.67
CA LEU A 30 12.90 14.22 32.97
C LEU A 30 12.40 15.67 33.07
N PRO A 31 12.36 16.27 34.27
CA PRO A 31 11.92 17.64 34.45
C PRO A 31 12.86 18.64 33.75
N GLY A 32 12.29 19.74 33.25
CA GLY A 32 13.04 20.79 32.53
C GLY A 32 13.25 20.55 31.04
N MET A 33 12.85 19.39 30.50
CA MET A 33 12.86 19.15 29.05
C MET A 33 11.86 20.08 28.34
N PRO A 34 12.27 20.79 27.27
CA PRO A 34 11.37 21.66 26.51
C PRO A 34 10.34 20.82 25.74
N ASN A 35 9.11 21.34 25.66
CA ASN A 35 8.08 20.74 24.82
C ASN A 35 8.44 20.95 23.35
N VAL A 36 8.21 19.93 22.53
CA VAL A 36 8.46 20.01 21.09
C VAL A 36 7.14 20.24 20.37
N ALA A 37 7.02 21.37 19.69
CA ALA A 37 5.92 21.64 18.77
C ALA A 37 6.20 20.96 17.42
N TYR A 38 5.18 20.33 16.83
CA TYR A 38 5.27 19.72 15.52
C TYR A 38 3.93 19.83 14.77
N SER A 39 3.99 19.86 13.45
CA SER A 39 2.82 19.94 12.58
C SER A 39 2.48 18.57 12.00
N LEU A 40 1.20 18.20 12.01
CA LEU A 40 0.70 16.99 11.36
C LEU A 40 -0.07 17.37 10.09
N PRO A 41 0.31 16.86 8.90
CA PRO A 41 -0.49 17.04 7.71
C PRO A 41 -1.80 16.23 7.82
N ILE A 42 -2.90 16.86 7.45
CA ILE A 42 -4.21 16.23 7.26
C ILE A 42 -4.56 16.32 5.80
N LEU A 43 -4.78 15.16 5.20
CA LEU A 43 -5.20 15.04 3.81
C LEU A 43 -6.72 14.91 3.78
N SER A 44 -7.37 15.71 2.95
CA SER A 44 -8.76 15.52 2.57
C SER A 44 -8.88 15.42 1.06
N PHE A 45 -9.83 14.63 0.61
CA PHE A 45 -10.08 14.39 -0.80
C PHE A 45 -11.46 14.93 -1.13
N VAL A 46 -11.58 15.74 -2.18
CA VAL A 46 -12.85 16.31 -2.61
C VAL A 46 -13.14 15.93 -4.06
N ASN A 47 -14.42 15.69 -4.38
CA ASN A 47 -14.84 15.46 -5.77
C ASN A 47 -14.95 16.80 -6.51
N GLN A 48 -15.38 16.75 -7.78
CA GLN A 48 -15.59 17.93 -8.62
C GLN A 48 -16.72 18.85 -8.13
N ALA A 49 -17.58 18.38 -7.22
CA ALA A 49 -18.63 19.17 -6.59
C ALA A 49 -18.19 19.75 -5.22
N ASP A 50 -16.89 19.65 -4.89
CA ASP A 50 -16.30 20.02 -3.60
C ASP A 50 -16.81 19.23 -2.37
N ASP A 51 -17.47 18.08 -2.59
CA ASP A 51 -17.87 17.18 -1.51
C ASP A 51 -16.69 16.35 -1.02
N ILE A 52 -16.53 16.27 0.31
CA ILE A 52 -15.50 15.44 0.95
C ILE A 52 -15.78 13.95 0.68
N GLN A 53 -14.82 13.31 0.00
CA GLN A 53 -14.81 11.88 -0.24
C GLN A 53 -14.34 11.13 1.00
N LYS A 54 -15.18 10.23 1.49
CA LYS A 54 -14.94 9.41 2.69
C LYS A 54 -14.96 7.92 2.40
N GLU A 55 -15.47 7.54 1.23
CA GLU A 55 -15.58 6.15 0.79
C GLU A 55 -14.43 5.86 -0.18
N PHE A 56 -13.67 4.83 0.15
CA PHE A 56 -12.52 4.40 -0.63
C PHE A 56 -12.53 2.89 -0.73
N SER A 57 -12.04 2.38 -1.85
CA SER A 57 -11.85 0.94 -2.08
C SER A 57 -10.37 0.64 -2.23
N PHE A 58 -9.94 -0.47 -1.64
CA PHE A 58 -8.60 -1.01 -1.82
C PHE A 58 -8.67 -2.23 -2.71
N PHE A 59 -7.81 -2.28 -3.73
CA PHE A 59 -7.74 -3.40 -4.66
C PHE A 59 -6.52 -4.26 -4.31
N VAL A 60 -6.73 -5.56 -4.20
CA VAL A 60 -5.67 -6.53 -3.91
C VAL A 60 -5.87 -7.77 -4.79
N LYS A 61 -4.83 -8.18 -5.50
CA LYS A 61 -4.79 -9.44 -6.26
C LYS A 61 -3.99 -10.45 -5.44
N VAL A 62 -4.60 -11.59 -5.14
CA VAL A 62 -4.00 -12.65 -4.31
C VAL A 62 -4.15 -14.00 -4.98
N SER A 63 -3.23 -14.92 -4.72
CA SER A 63 -3.38 -16.30 -5.19
C SER A 63 -4.53 -16.97 -4.44
N GLN A 64 -5.24 -17.85 -5.15
CA GLN A 64 -6.24 -18.72 -4.55
C GLN A 64 -5.61 -19.55 -3.43
N ASP A 65 -6.39 -19.83 -2.37
CA ASP A 65 -5.97 -20.60 -1.18
C ASP A 65 -4.82 -20.05 -0.33
N SER A 66 -4.27 -18.86 -0.65
CA SER A 66 -3.33 -18.15 0.20
C SER A 66 -3.91 -17.84 1.59
N CYS A 67 -3.03 -17.54 2.55
CA CYS A 67 -3.48 -17.06 3.85
C CYS A 67 -4.33 -15.79 3.72
N ILE A 68 -3.93 -14.87 2.82
CA ILE A 68 -4.64 -13.60 2.60
C ILE A 68 -6.03 -13.85 1.99
N SER A 69 -6.16 -14.72 0.98
CA SER A 69 -7.48 -15.02 0.38
C SER A 69 -8.45 -15.61 1.41
N LYS A 70 -7.96 -16.55 2.24
CA LYS A 70 -8.75 -17.13 3.35
C LYS A 70 -9.15 -16.07 4.39
N THR A 71 -8.26 -15.14 4.72
CA THR A 71 -8.57 -14.03 5.63
C THR A 71 -9.63 -13.10 5.04
N LEU A 72 -9.52 -12.72 3.77
CA LEU A 72 -10.51 -11.89 3.07
C LEU A 72 -11.89 -12.56 3.01
N GLU A 73 -11.95 -13.86 2.77
CA GLU A 73 -13.20 -14.63 2.86
C GLU A 73 -13.79 -14.64 4.27
N GLY A 74 -12.95 -14.78 5.29
CA GLY A 74 -13.35 -14.67 6.69
C GLY A 74 -13.96 -13.31 7.01
N MET A 75 -13.29 -12.23 6.60
CA MET A 75 -13.80 -10.86 6.75
C MET A 75 -15.15 -10.70 6.04
N ARG A 76 -15.28 -11.20 4.80
CA ARG A 76 -16.54 -11.16 4.06
C ARG A 76 -17.68 -11.89 4.79
N LYS A 77 -17.40 -13.01 5.46
CA LYS A 77 -18.40 -13.74 6.26
C LYS A 77 -18.85 -12.95 7.50
N ILE A 78 -17.94 -12.21 8.14
CA ILE A 78 -18.25 -11.32 9.26
C ILE A 78 -19.16 -10.19 8.79
N LEU A 79 -18.79 -9.52 7.69
CA LEU A 79 -19.53 -8.38 7.14
C LEU A 79 -20.98 -8.75 6.70
N LYS A 80 -21.21 -10.00 6.26
CA LYS A 80 -22.56 -10.51 5.94
C LYS A 80 -23.51 -10.57 7.15
N LYS A 81 -22.99 -10.54 8.37
CA LYS A 81 -23.80 -10.49 9.61
C LYS A 81 -24.13 -9.05 10.03
N ASN A 82 -23.93 -8.06 9.15
CA ASN A 82 -24.07 -6.62 9.37
C ASN A 82 -23.08 -6.03 10.39
N GLU A 83 -21.98 -6.71 10.69
CA GLU A 83 -20.91 -6.17 11.52
C GLU A 83 -19.88 -5.46 10.63
N THR A 84 -19.61 -4.18 10.88
CA THR A 84 -18.46 -3.48 10.29
C THR A 84 -17.16 -3.90 10.97
N ILE A 85 -16.04 -3.92 10.24
CA ILE A 85 -14.72 -4.20 10.84
C ILE A 85 -13.98 -2.87 11.08
N PRO A 86 -13.83 -2.42 12.33
CA PRO A 86 -13.07 -1.21 12.64
C PRO A 86 -11.58 -1.46 12.42
N CYS A 87 -10.93 -0.52 11.75
CA CYS A 87 -9.54 -0.60 11.36
C CYS A 87 -8.82 0.73 11.61
N PHE A 88 -7.49 0.63 11.73
CA PHE A 88 -6.62 1.75 12.04
C PHE A 88 -5.39 1.70 11.12
N LEU A 89 -4.95 2.85 10.62
CA LEU A 89 -3.78 2.91 9.73
C LEU A 89 -2.68 3.85 10.28
N GLY A 90 -1.47 3.30 10.44
CA GLY A 90 -0.27 4.06 10.76
C GLY A 90 -0.16 4.51 12.22
N GLY A 91 1.01 5.02 12.63
CA GLY A 91 1.37 5.24 14.04
C GLY A 91 0.66 6.37 14.77
N LYS A 92 -0.33 7.03 14.16
CA LYS A 92 -1.13 8.11 14.78
C LYS A 92 -2.55 7.68 15.16
N TRP A 93 -2.86 6.38 15.01
CA TRP A 93 -4.13 5.80 15.44
C TRP A 93 -4.43 6.06 16.92
N SER A 94 -3.41 5.97 17.79
CA SER A 94 -3.57 6.21 19.23
C SER A 94 -3.96 7.65 19.58
N SER A 95 -3.91 8.56 18.60
CA SER A 95 -4.35 9.96 18.71
C SER A 95 -5.72 10.21 18.06
N GLY A 96 -6.44 9.16 17.67
CA GLY A 96 -7.77 9.24 17.04
C GLY A 96 -7.77 9.59 15.55
N TYR A 97 -6.64 9.40 14.85
CA TYR A 97 -6.52 9.67 13.42
C TYR A 97 -6.38 8.39 12.60
N ASN A 98 -6.77 8.41 11.33
CA ASN A 98 -6.72 7.29 10.39
C ASN A 98 -7.54 6.05 10.82
N GLU A 99 -8.67 6.30 11.49
CA GLU A 99 -9.68 5.28 11.76
C GLU A 99 -10.56 5.11 10.52
N TYR A 100 -10.87 3.87 10.15
CA TYR A 100 -11.78 3.57 9.05
C TYR A 100 -12.54 2.27 9.34
N ASN A 101 -13.69 2.12 8.70
CA ASN A 101 -14.49 0.90 8.80
C ASN A 101 -14.50 0.20 7.45
N ILE A 102 -14.20 -1.09 7.45
CA ILE A 102 -14.47 -1.93 6.29
C ILE A 102 -15.92 -2.37 6.38
N TYR A 103 -16.70 -2.05 5.35
CA TYR A 103 -18.12 -2.39 5.26
C TYR A 103 -18.39 -3.50 4.22
N ALA A 104 -17.49 -3.69 3.25
CA ALA A 104 -17.62 -4.70 2.22
C ALA A 104 -16.26 -5.29 1.83
N VAL A 105 -16.27 -6.58 1.49
CA VAL A 105 -15.19 -7.27 0.79
C VAL A 105 -15.83 -8.01 -0.37
N GLU A 106 -15.46 -7.63 -1.59
CA GLU A 106 -16.03 -8.15 -2.81
C GLU A 106 -14.94 -8.84 -3.63
N ASN A 107 -15.30 -9.95 -4.28
CA ASN A 107 -14.41 -10.57 -5.25
C ASN A 107 -14.72 -9.93 -6.61
N SER A 108 -13.73 -9.32 -7.24
CA SER A 108 -13.78 -9.06 -8.66
C SER A 108 -13.32 -10.32 -9.39
N TYR A 109 -14.13 -10.78 -10.34
CA TYR A 109 -13.62 -11.64 -11.39
C TYR A 109 -13.02 -10.71 -12.44
N ASP A 110 -11.70 -10.57 -12.40
CA ASP A 110 -10.99 -10.27 -13.64
C ASP A 110 -11.23 -11.52 -14.51
N GLY A 111 -11.71 -11.37 -15.74
CA GLY A 111 -11.93 -12.50 -16.65
C GLY A 111 -10.65 -13.35 -16.81
N GLU A 112 -10.69 -14.38 -17.66
CA GLU A 112 -9.43 -15.02 -18.04
C GLU A 112 -8.51 -13.95 -18.65
N GLU A 113 -7.40 -13.64 -17.98
CA GLU A 113 -6.37 -12.75 -18.55
C GLU A 113 -5.88 -13.44 -19.82
N GLU A 114 -6.31 -12.93 -20.99
CA GLU A 114 -5.83 -13.42 -22.27
C GLU A 114 -4.31 -13.35 -22.28
N ARG A 115 -3.69 -14.53 -22.40
CA ARG A 115 -2.25 -14.65 -22.58
C ARG A 115 -1.91 -14.02 -23.92
N SER A 116 -1.45 -12.77 -23.91
CA SER A 116 -0.89 -12.16 -25.10
C SER A 116 0.51 -12.71 -25.32
N ASN A 117 0.83 -13.02 -26.56
CA ASN A 117 2.18 -13.45 -26.96
C ASN A 117 3.19 -12.28 -27.03
N THR A 118 2.75 -11.05 -26.75
CA THR A 118 3.58 -9.84 -26.75
C THR A 118 4.07 -9.50 -25.34
N CYS A 119 5.34 -9.08 -25.26
CA CYS A 119 6.05 -8.76 -24.02
C CYS A 119 5.28 -7.70 -23.24
N THR A 120 4.67 -8.12 -22.15
CA THR A 120 3.64 -7.33 -21.47
C THR A 120 4.30 -6.26 -20.61
N ARG A 121 3.90 -5.00 -20.80
CA ARG A 121 4.17 -3.94 -19.84
C ARG A 121 3.05 -3.88 -18.81
N TYR A 122 3.42 -3.57 -17.58
CA TYR A 122 2.48 -3.41 -16.47
C TYR A 122 2.61 -2.03 -15.86
N LEU A 123 1.47 -1.37 -15.61
CA LEU A 123 1.41 -0.20 -14.75
C LEU A 123 1.41 -0.66 -13.30
N ASN A 124 2.40 -0.20 -12.54
CA ASN A 124 2.49 -0.43 -11.11
C ASN A 124 1.52 0.50 -10.36
N LEU A 125 0.55 -0.05 -9.62
CA LEU A 125 -0.44 0.74 -8.86
C LEU A 125 -0.12 0.84 -7.36
N GLY A 126 1.00 0.27 -6.92
CA GLY A 126 1.38 0.22 -5.51
C GLY A 126 2.87 0.27 -5.29
N VAL A 127 3.31 -0.24 -4.14
CA VAL A 127 4.71 -0.26 -3.74
C VAL A 127 5.31 -1.62 -4.10
N LEU A 128 6.27 -1.63 -5.02
CA LEU A 128 6.83 -2.86 -5.61
C LEU A 128 8.28 -3.06 -5.15
N LEU A 129 8.62 -4.26 -4.68
CA LEU A 129 9.99 -4.75 -4.64
C LEU A 129 10.17 -5.67 -5.85
N PRO A 130 10.90 -5.27 -6.90
CA PRO A 130 10.98 -6.05 -8.12
C PRO A 130 11.70 -7.38 -7.87
N ASN A 131 11.16 -8.46 -8.44
CA ASN A 131 11.92 -9.66 -8.65
C ASN A 131 12.77 -9.48 -9.92
N PHE A 132 14.06 -9.17 -9.77
CA PHE A 132 14.97 -8.88 -10.89
C PHE A 132 15.07 -10.02 -11.92
N GLU A 133 14.75 -11.27 -11.54
CA GLU A 133 14.69 -12.40 -12.48
C GLU A 133 13.53 -12.27 -13.47
N ASN A 134 12.45 -11.59 -13.07
CA ASN A 134 11.20 -11.48 -13.83
C ASN A 134 11.03 -10.11 -14.51
N VAL A 135 11.85 -9.13 -14.18
CA VAL A 135 11.72 -7.73 -14.62
C VAL A 135 12.88 -7.34 -15.53
N ASP A 136 12.54 -6.76 -16.67
CA ASP A 136 13.47 -6.10 -17.57
C ASP A 136 13.61 -4.63 -17.13
N ILE A 137 14.58 -4.36 -16.26
CA ILE A 137 14.76 -3.01 -15.70
C ILE A 137 15.20 -2.00 -16.75
N GLU A 138 16.04 -2.41 -17.70
CA GLU A 138 16.60 -1.50 -18.71
C GLU A 138 15.50 -0.93 -19.62
N ASN A 139 14.46 -1.72 -19.86
CA ASN A 139 13.30 -1.32 -20.66
C ASN A 139 12.06 -0.96 -19.83
N SER A 140 12.21 -0.81 -18.51
CA SER A 140 11.17 -0.33 -17.60
C SER A 140 11.33 1.18 -17.34
N VAL A 141 10.21 1.87 -17.11
CA VAL A 141 10.21 3.26 -16.64
C VAL A 141 9.90 3.22 -15.14
N VAL A 142 10.94 3.34 -14.32
CA VAL A 142 10.82 3.20 -12.87
C VAL A 142 11.09 4.52 -12.15
N ASP A 143 10.23 4.82 -11.19
CA ASP A 143 10.47 5.80 -10.16
C ASP A 143 10.68 5.09 -8.81
N ILE A 144 11.61 5.60 -8.01
CA ILE A 144 12.12 4.92 -6.82
C ILE A 144 11.85 5.76 -5.58
N TYR A 145 11.15 5.16 -4.63
CA TYR A 145 10.96 5.70 -3.30
C TYR A 145 11.80 4.94 -2.29
N THR A 146 12.59 5.69 -1.53
CA THR A 146 13.45 5.14 -0.50
C THR A 146 12.83 5.37 0.87
N SER A 147 12.53 4.28 1.58
CA SER A 147 12.01 4.30 2.94
C SER A 147 13.12 4.10 3.94
N ASP A 148 13.30 5.08 4.84
CA ASP A 148 14.06 4.89 6.06
C ASP A 148 13.24 4.02 7.03
N ARG A 149 13.71 2.81 7.30
CA ARG A 149 13.10 1.90 8.27
C ARG A 149 13.95 1.96 9.53
N LYS A 150 13.58 2.88 10.43
CA LYS A 150 13.99 2.79 11.83
C LYS A 150 12.96 1.95 12.57
N PRO A 151 13.34 0.81 13.18
CA PRO A 151 12.46 0.08 14.09
C PRO A 151 11.91 1.03 15.15
N PHE A 152 10.58 1.12 15.26
CA PHE A 152 9.94 1.96 16.28
C PHE A 152 10.40 1.58 17.70
N GLU A 153 10.67 0.29 17.90
CA GLU A 153 11.02 -0.32 19.19
C GLU A 153 12.51 -0.21 19.54
N ILE A 154 13.41 0.07 18.59
CA ILE A 154 14.86 0.08 18.82
C ILE A 154 15.45 1.45 18.43
N GLU A 155 15.66 2.28 19.46
CA GLU A 155 16.08 3.67 19.28
C GLU A 155 17.53 3.81 18.77
N ASN A 156 18.38 2.81 19.03
CA ASN A 156 19.83 2.82 18.76
C ASN A 156 20.27 1.91 17.59
N GLU A 157 19.35 1.36 16.80
CA GLU A 157 19.75 0.56 15.62
C GLU A 157 20.14 1.48 14.45
N VAL A 158 21.14 1.05 13.68
CA VAL A 158 21.54 1.73 12.43
C VAL A 158 20.32 1.77 11.51
N PRO A 159 19.92 2.95 10.99
CA PRO A 159 18.83 3.06 10.03
C PRO A 159 19.08 2.12 8.86
N LYS A 160 18.12 1.22 8.61
CA LYS A 160 18.15 0.37 7.43
C LYS A 160 17.22 0.97 6.40
N VAL A 161 17.65 0.89 5.14
CA VAL A 161 16.97 1.54 4.04
C VAL A 161 16.41 0.46 3.12
N ILE A 162 15.17 0.67 2.66
CA ILE A 162 14.56 -0.16 1.63
C ILE A 162 14.06 0.76 0.53
N SER A 163 14.53 0.52 -0.68
CA SER A 163 14.05 1.20 -1.89
C SER A 163 12.98 0.36 -2.56
N PHE A 164 11.89 1.00 -2.91
CA PHE A 164 10.74 0.41 -3.60
C PHE A 164 10.52 1.15 -4.91
N VAL A 165 9.99 0.44 -5.91
CA VAL A 165 9.44 1.05 -7.10
C VAL A 165 8.06 1.62 -6.77
N THR A 166 7.83 2.88 -7.14
CA THR A 166 6.63 3.65 -6.80
C THR A 166 5.47 3.34 -7.73
N ALA A 167 4.25 3.60 -7.24
CA ALA A 167 3.05 3.59 -8.07
C ALA A 167 3.18 4.62 -9.19
N GLY A 168 2.71 4.29 -10.39
CA GLY A 168 2.89 5.06 -11.62
C GLY A 168 4.05 4.57 -12.49
N SER A 169 4.96 3.74 -11.95
CA SER A 169 6.03 3.12 -12.74
C SER A 169 5.49 2.12 -13.76
N VAL A 170 6.15 2.02 -14.91
CA VAL A 170 5.85 1.04 -15.96
C VAL A 170 6.90 -0.06 -15.96
N ILE A 171 6.48 -1.29 -15.69
CA ILE A 171 7.35 -2.46 -15.54
C ILE A 171 7.24 -3.34 -16.79
N LYS A 172 8.36 -3.55 -17.46
CA LYS A 172 8.48 -4.59 -18.49
C LYS A 172 8.92 -5.89 -17.84
N VAL A 173 8.29 -7.01 -18.21
CA VAL A 173 8.67 -8.34 -17.72
C VAL A 173 9.54 -9.07 -18.73
N ASN A 174 10.44 -9.93 -18.25
CA ASN A 174 11.36 -10.69 -19.12
C ASN A 174 10.66 -11.76 -19.98
N ASP A 175 9.52 -12.28 -19.52
CA ASP A 175 8.76 -13.34 -20.19
C ASP A 175 7.26 -13.03 -20.16
N CYS A 176 6.61 -13.13 -21.32
CA CYS A 176 5.18 -12.88 -21.53
C CYS A 176 4.29 -13.86 -20.75
N GLY A 177 4.81 -15.04 -20.40
CA GLY A 177 4.11 -16.06 -19.62
C GLY A 177 4.16 -15.85 -18.10
N ILE A 178 4.87 -14.83 -17.63
CA ILE A 178 5.02 -14.57 -16.19
C ILE A 178 3.68 -14.25 -15.55
N VAL A 179 3.39 -14.94 -14.45
CA VAL A 179 2.20 -14.67 -13.66
C VAL A 179 2.39 -13.35 -12.89
N PRO A 180 1.49 -12.36 -13.00
CA PRO A 180 1.73 -11.00 -12.48
C PRO A 180 2.17 -10.90 -11.02
N TYR A 181 1.69 -11.80 -10.15
CA TYR A 181 2.05 -11.77 -8.73
C TYR A 181 3.53 -12.11 -8.44
N THR A 182 4.27 -12.69 -9.39
CA THR A 182 5.69 -13.04 -9.24
C THR A 182 6.64 -11.93 -9.68
N VAL A 183 6.11 -10.87 -10.30
CA VAL A 183 6.88 -9.68 -10.69
C VAL A 183 7.41 -8.96 -9.46
N GLY A 184 6.64 -8.96 -8.37
CA GLY A 184 7.06 -8.46 -7.07
C GLY A 184 7.53 -9.55 -6.11
N LYS A 185 8.38 -9.18 -5.16
CA LYS A 185 8.93 -10.10 -4.16
C LYS A 185 8.80 -9.53 -2.75
N SER A 186 7.98 -10.18 -1.94
CA SER A 186 7.96 -9.91 -0.50
C SER A 186 9.20 -10.48 0.17
N ILE A 187 9.72 -9.77 1.17
CA ILE A 187 10.97 -10.12 1.85
C ILE A 187 10.78 -10.24 3.35
N ASP A 188 11.59 -11.08 3.99
CA ASP A 188 11.59 -11.24 5.44
C ASP A 188 12.07 -9.94 6.12
N ASN A 189 11.26 -9.44 7.05
CA ASN A 189 11.55 -8.23 7.81
C ASN A 189 12.60 -8.45 8.91
N SER A 190 12.95 -9.68 9.26
CA SER A 190 13.92 -9.98 10.33
C SER A 190 15.30 -9.33 10.11
N LYS A 191 15.67 -9.11 8.84
CA LYS A 191 16.90 -8.39 8.46
C LYS A 191 16.82 -6.88 8.75
N TYR A 192 15.62 -6.31 8.77
CA TYR A 192 15.40 -4.87 8.91
C TYR A 192 14.92 -4.48 10.31
N ASN A 193 14.25 -5.38 11.00
CA ASN A 193 13.87 -5.23 12.39
C ASN A 193 14.07 -6.58 13.13
N PRO A 194 15.13 -6.70 13.94
CA PRO A 194 15.46 -7.93 14.67
C PRO A 194 14.41 -8.37 15.69
N MET A 195 13.53 -7.48 16.16
CA MET A 195 12.47 -7.84 17.13
C MET A 195 11.45 -8.79 16.50
N TYR A 196 11.21 -8.71 15.19
CA TYR A 196 10.21 -9.52 14.51
C TYR A 196 10.75 -10.88 14.02
N LYS A 197 11.48 -11.61 14.87
CA LYS A 197 12.11 -12.95 14.67
C LYS A 197 11.40 -13.85 13.62
N LYS A 198 11.64 -13.60 12.31
CA LYS A 198 11.01 -14.26 11.13
C LYS A 198 9.48 -14.24 11.06
N ASN A 199 8.81 -13.40 11.85
CA ASN A 199 7.35 -13.36 11.94
C ASN A 199 6.73 -12.13 11.26
N ALA A 200 7.53 -11.33 10.56
CA ALA A 200 7.06 -10.19 9.81
C ALA A 200 7.59 -10.22 8.38
N ILE A 201 6.72 -9.87 7.44
CA ILE A 201 7.02 -9.81 6.01
C ILE A 201 6.90 -8.35 5.59
N ILE A 202 7.86 -7.88 4.81
CA ILE A 202 7.73 -6.63 4.05
C ILE A 202 7.08 -7.03 2.72
N PHE A 203 5.85 -6.56 2.53
CA PHE A 203 5.13 -6.77 1.27
C PHE A 203 5.79 -5.94 0.18
N GLY A 204 6.13 -6.63 -0.91
CA GLY A 204 6.70 -6.04 -2.11
C GLY A 204 5.99 -6.51 -3.39
N ASN A 205 4.90 -7.24 -3.24
CA ASN A 205 4.00 -7.66 -4.31
C ASN A 205 2.96 -6.56 -4.54
N SER A 206 3.21 -5.72 -5.54
CA SER A 206 2.29 -4.65 -5.90
C SER A 206 1.15 -5.13 -6.80
N TYR A 207 0.08 -4.34 -6.87
CA TYR A 207 -0.98 -4.54 -7.85
C TYR A 207 -0.52 -4.02 -9.21
N LEU A 208 -0.52 -4.90 -10.22
CA LEU A 208 -0.04 -4.62 -11.56
C LEU A 208 -1.20 -4.67 -12.55
N LEU A 209 -1.38 -3.58 -13.30
CA LEU A 209 -2.37 -3.50 -14.37
C LEU A 209 -1.67 -3.71 -15.72
N LYS A 210 -2.13 -4.67 -16.50
CA LYS A 210 -1.60 -4.92 -17.85
C LYS A 210 -1.85 -3.70 -18.75
N LEU A 211 -0.82 -3.26 -19.45
CA LEU A 211 -0.90 -2.20 -20.44
C LEU A 211 -0.94 -2.80 -21.85
N GLU A 212 -1.97 -2.46 -22.61
CA GLU A 212 -2.03 -2.69 -24.05
C GLU A 212 -1.27 -1.57 -24.74
N VAL A 213 0.06 -1.67 -24.74
CA VAL A 213 0.92 -0.71 -25.45
C VAL A 213 1.72 -1.52 -26.46
N ASP A 214 1.50 -1.24 -27.73
CA ASP A 214 2.31 -1.80 -28.81
C ASP A 214 3.74 -1.26 -28.65
N ASP A 215 4.72 -2.16 -28.73
CA ASP A 215 6.09 -1.76 -29.02
C ASP A 215 6.10 -1.22 -30.45
N GLU A 216 5.93 0.10 -30.63
CA GLU A 216 6.25 0.71 -31.92
C GLU A 216 7.73 0.40 -32.23
N ALA A 217 7.92 -0.25 -33.39
CA ALA A 217 9.19 -0.76 -33.90
C ALA A 217 10.14 0.35 -34.37
#